data_AF-A0A7X3A6C4-F1
#
_entry.id   AF-A0A7X3A6C4-F1
#
_cell.length_a   1.000
_cell.length_b   1.000
_cell.length_c   1.000
_cell.angle_alpha   90.00
_cell.angle_beta   90.00
_cell.angle_gamma   90.00
#
_symmetry.space_group_name_H-M   'P 1'
#
loop_
_entity.id
_entity.type
_entity.pdbx_description
1 polymer ?
#
loop_
_entity_poly.entity_id
_entity_poly.type
_entity_poly.pdbx_seq_one_letter_code
_entity_poly.pdbx_strand_id
1 'polypeptide(L)'
;MSKWGKKSLLIVLSLVTALVFAGCAKEKSDEEKMQELVEEAFKDSGIKVDASSTSDEKPTVESTLFDINNFVIGDIWNDGFVNIGDYAGSGTNALGETMDIDFTIEQLGKAMEKKAEYDTYIQGLESNYDDVKQVWTKLSSEIDTLYNKLKENPPKADDNDYEFDTGLFQQYSDAFSADVDALNQN
;
A
#
# COMPACT_ATOMS: atom_id res chain seq x y z
N MET A 1 -7.69 63.58 -19.34
CA MET A 1 -7.57 62.28 -20.04
C MET A 1 -8.85 61.49 -19.79
N SER A 2 -9.55 61.14 -20.88
CA SER A 2 -10.66 60.19 -21.11
C SER A 2 -11.53 59.73 -19.90
N LYS A 3 -12.76 60.26 -19.72
CA LYS A 3 -14.10 59.77 -20.15
C LYS A 3 -14.55 58.44 -19.47
N TRP A 4 -15.53 58.47 -18.55
CA TRP A 4 -17.00 58.25 -18.77
C TRP A 4 -17.31 56.92 -19.49
N GLY A 5 -18.21 56.02 -19.07
CA GLY A 5 -19.25 56.01 -18.05
C GLY A 5 -20.46 55.17 -18.53
N LYS A 6 -20.87 54.18 -17.72
CA LYS A 6 -22.21 53.56 -17.53
C LYS A 6 -22.99 52.91 -18.71
N LYS A 7 -23.80 51.91 -18.30
CA LYS A 7 -25.07 51.36 -18.86
C LYS A 7 -24.90 50.19 -19.85
N SER A 8 -25.38 48.98 -19.54
CA SER A 8 -26.79 48.49 -19.46
C SER A 8 -27.41 48.28 -20.83
N LEU A 9 -27.76 47.03 -21.16
CA LEU A 9 -29.05 46.55 -21.74
C LEU A 9 -28.88 45.22 -22.50
N LEU A 10 -29.62 44.23 -22.00
CA LEU A 10 -30.36 43.17 -22.71
C LEU A 10 -30.42 43.26 -24.24
N ILE A 11 -30.10 42.15 -24.91
CA ILE A 11 -30.73 41.73 -26.17
C ILE A 11 -31.17 40.27 -26.03
N VAL A 12 -32.47 40.06 -25.89
CA VAL A 12 -33.17 38.79 -26.12
C VAL A 12 -34.31 39.11 -27.10
N LEU A 13 -34.31 38.50 -28.28
CA LEU A 13 -35.48 38.10 -29.08
C LEU A 13 -34.96 37.39 -30.36
N SER A 14 -34.95 36.06 -30.39
CA SER A 14 -35.98 35.16 -30.97
C SER A 14 -36.12 35.24 -32.49
N LEU A 15 -35.85 34.11 -33.17
CA LEU A 15 -36.71 33.61 -34.25
C LEU A 15 -36.55 32.07 -34.33
N VAL A 16 -37.71 31.43 -34.23
CA VAL A 16 -37.96 29.98 -34.24
C VAL A 16 -37.99 29.49 -35.69
N THR A 17 -37.31 28.38 -35.99
CA THR A 17 -37.88 27.33 -36.86
C THR A 17 -37.16 25.99 -36.65
N ALA A 18 -37.96 24.98 -36.33
CA ALA A 18 -37.57 23.59 -36.16
C ALA A 18 -37.33 22.91 -37.52
N LEU A 19 -36.35 22.01 -37.58
CA LEU A 19 -36.40 20.80 -38.40
C LEU A 19 -35.42 19.75 -37.85
N VAL A 20 -36.00 18.60 -37.52
CA VAL A 20 -35.38 17.41 -36.95
C VAL A 20 -34.64 16.64 -38.04
N PHE A 21 -33.37 16.26 -37.80
CA PHE A 21 -32.81 15.01 -38.33
C PHE A 21 -31.81 14.42 -37.33
N ALA A 22 -31.89 13.10 -37.18
CA ALA A 22 -31.19 12.26 -36.22
C ALA A 22 -29.67 12.22 -36.43
N GLY A 23 -28.92 12.02 -35.33
CA GLY A 23 -27.51 11.60 -35.39
C GLY A 23 -26.61 12.17 -34.31
N CYS A 24 -26.87 11.89 -33.02
CA CYS A 24 -25.83 12.06 -32.00
C CYS A 24 -24.89 10.85 -32.06
N ALA A 25 -23.81 10.96 -32.84
CA ALA A 25 -22.64 10.13 -32.62
C ALA A 25 -22.06 10.51 -31.25
N LYS A 26 -22.16 9.59 -30.29
CA LYS A 26 -21.51 9.71 -28.98
C LYS A 26 -20.01 9.58 -29.22
N GLU A 27 -19.26 10.66 -29.02
CA GLU A 27 -17.80 10.61 -29.05
C GLU A 27 -17.34 9.72 -27.89
N LYS A 28 -16.59 8.66 -28.22
CA LYS A 28 -16.11 7.68 -27.22
C LYS A 28 -15.13 8.35 -26.25
N SER A 29 -15.23 7.99 -24.98
CA SER A 29 -14.29 8.38 -23.92
C SER A 29 -12.88 7.93 -24.27
N ASP A 30 -11.86 8.63 -23.79
CA ASP A 30 -10.46 8.24 -24.00
C ASP A 30 -10.17 6.85 -23.40
N GLU A 31 -10.90 6.46 -22.37
CA GLU A 31 -10.85 5.12 -21.77
C GLU A 31 -11.45 4.04 -22.68
N GLU A 32 -12.56 4.34 -23.35
CA GLU A 32 -13.17 3.43 -24.34
C GLU A 32 -12.28 3.27 -25.57
N LYS A 33 -11.53 4.31 -25.96
CA LYS A 33 -10.54 4.24 -27.05
C LYS A 33 -9.33 3.38 -26.66
N MET A 34 -8.86 3.49 -25.42
CA MET A 34 -7.75 2.68 -24.91
C MET A 34 -8.13 1.21 -24.84
N GLN A 35 -9.35 0.89 -24.39
CA GLN A 35 -9.85 -0.49 -24.38
C GLN A 35 -9.97 -1.07 -25.79
N GLU A 36 -10.45 -0.28 -26.76
CA GLU A 36 -10.56 -0.73 -28.16
C GLU A 36 -9.18 -0.99 -28.80
N LEU A 37 -8.18 -0.13 -28.52
CA LEU A 37 -6.79 -0.34 -28.97
C LEU A 37 -6.15 -1.58 -28.36
N VAL A 38 -6.42 -1.83 -27.07
CA VAL A 38 -5.93 -3.00 -26.36
C VAL A 38 -6.58 -4.27 -26.91
N GLU A 39 -7.90 -4.27 -27.14
CA GLU A 39 -8.63 -5.40 -27.71
C GLU A 39 -8.19 -5.71 -29.16
N GLU A 40 -7.93 -4.68 -29.96
CA GLU A 40 -7.40 -4.82 -31.32
C GLU A 40 -5.99 -5.42 -31.33
N ALA A 41 -5.12 -4.98 -30.42
CA ALA A 41 -3.76 -5.53 -30.26
C ALA A 41 -3.78 -7.01 -29.83
N PHE A 42 -4.72 -7.41 -28.96
CA PHE A 42 -4.86 -8.80 -28.54
C PHE A 42 -5.47 -9.71 -29.61
N LYS A 43 -6.39 -9.20 -30.43
CA LYS A 43 -6.94 -9.94 -31.59
C LYS A 43 -5.89 -10.22 -32.66
N ASP A 44 -5.00 -9.27 -32.94
CA ASP A 44 -3.90 -9.45 -33.90
C ASP A 44 -2.87 -10.49 -33.41
N SER A 45 -2.71 -10.63 -32.09
CA SER A 45 -1.75 -11.54 -31.47
C SER A 45 -2.23 -13.00 -31.34
N GLY A 46 -3.48 -13.31 -31.70
CA GLY A 46 -4.02 -14.69 -31.67
C GLY A 46 -4.15 -15.31 -30.28
N ILE A 47 -4.06 -14.52 -29.21
CA ILE A 47 -4.20 -14.97 -27.82
C ILE A 47 -5.69 -15.00 -27.47
N LYS A 48 -6.23 -16.20 -27.20
CA LYS A 48 -7.54 -16.32 -26.55
C LYS A 48 -7.40 -15.87 -25.11
N VAL A 49 -7.85 -14.65 -24.83
CA VAL A 49 -8.02 -14.16 -23.47
C VAL A 49 -9.22 -14.90 -22.88
N ASP A 50 -8.95 -15.97 -22.13
CA ASP A 50 -9.92 -16.39 -21.10
C ASP A 50 -10.00 -15.22 -20.13
N ALA A 51 -11.18 -14.62 -20.05
CA ALA A 51 -11.52 -13.56 -19.12
C ALA A 51 -11.50 -14.12 -17.69
N SER A 52 -10.30 -14.40 -17.17
CA SER A 52 -10.08 -14.73 -15.78
C SER A 52 -9.84 -13.42 -15.02
N SER A 53 -10.95 -12.82 -14.64
CA SER A 53 -11.14 -12.11 -13.37
C SER A 53 -10.10 -11.06 -12.99
N THR A 54 -10.07 -9.92 -13.70
CA THR A 54 -9.80 -8.65 -13.02
C THR A 54 -11.13 -8.11 -12.51
N SER A 55 -11.52 -8.52 -11.30
CA SER A 55 -12.59 -7.87 -10.58
C SER A 55 -12.07 -6.53 -10.07
N ASP A 56 -12.65 -5.42 -10.53
CA ASP A 56 -12.51 -4.07 -9.94
C ASP A 56 -13.16 -3.97 -8.53
N GLU A 57 -13.13 -5.06 -7.77
CA GLU A 57 -13.74 -5.13 -6.45
C GLU A 57 -12.76 -4.51 -5.42
N LYS A 58 -13.27 -3.55 -4.65
CA LYS A 58 -12.51 -2.92 -3.57
C LYS A 58 -12.03 -4.02 -2.60
N PRO A 59 -10.77 -4.02 -2.16
CA PRO A 59 -10.27 -5.03 -1.23
C PRO A 59 -11.13 -5.08 0.02
N THR A 60 -11.45 -6.30 0.47
CA THR A 60 -12.14 -6.56 1.73
C THR A 60 -11.24 -6.21 2.91
N VAL A 61 -11.81 -6.09 4.11
CA VAL A 61 -11.02 -5.85 5.32
C VAL A 61 -10.05 -7.01 5.57
N GLU A 62 -10.53 -8.24 5.40
CA GLU A 62 -9.78 -9.47 5.59
C GLU A 62 -8.61 -9.58 4.60
N SER A 63 -8.83 -9.24 3.32
CA SER A 63 -7.74 -9.19 2.34
C SER A 63 -6.71 -8.12 2.66
N THR A 64 -7.15 -6.95 3.15
CA THR A 64 -6.23 -5.88 3.54
C THR A 64 -5.44 -6.26 4.80
N LEU A 65 -6.07 -6.90 5.79
CA LEU A 65 -5.39 -7.42 6.97
C LEU A 65 -4.37 -8.50 6.62
N PHE A 66 -4.68 -9.35 5.65
CA PHE A 66 -3.73 -10.33 5.10
C PHE A 66 -2.53 -9.65 4.43
N ASP A 67 -2.75 -8.60 3.64
CA ASP A 67 -1.67 -7.80 3.06
C ASP A 67 -0.80 -7.14 4.13
N ILE A 68 -1.40 -6.64 5.21
CA ILE A 68 -0.68 -6.09 6.36
C ILE A 68 0.17 -7.16 7.05
N ASN A 69 -0.37 -8.37 7.21
CA ASN A 69 0.38 -9.49 7.78
C ASN A 69 1.60 -9.86 6.91
N ASN A 70 1.42 -9.91 5.59
CA ASN A 70 2.52 -10.15 4.66
C ASN A 70 3.56 -9.04 4.69
N PHE A 71 3.14 -7.78 4.82
CA PHE A 71 4.03 -6.63 5.00
C PHE A 71 4.88 -6.78 6.27
N VAL A 72 4.27 -7.15 7.41
CA VAL A 72 5.04 -7.38 8.65
C VAL A 72 6.05 -8.51 8.48
N ILE A 73 5.65 -9.62 7.86
CA ILE A 73 6.54 -10.77 7.68
C ILE A 73 7.67 -10.47 6.69
N GLY A 74 7.33 -9.86 5.55
CA GLY A 74 8.29 -9.56 4.49
C GLY A 74 9.20 -8.40 4.86
N ASP A 75 8.62 -7.21 4.98
CA ASP A 75 9.38 -5.96 5.00
C ASP A 75 9.97 -5.68 6.38
N ILE A 76 9.22 -5.96 7.45
CA ILE A 76 9.66 -5.67 8.82
C ILE A 76 10.52 -6.80 9.38
N TRP A 77 10.03 -8.04 9.29
CA TRP A 77 10.71 -9.18 9.88
C TRP A 77 11.88 -9.67 9.03
N ASN A 78 11.61 -10.18 7.81
CA ASN A 78 12.65 -10.81 6.99
C ASN A 78 13.68 -9.80 6.48
N ASP A 79 13.22 -8.75 5.81
CA ASP A 79 14.10 -7.78 5.16
C ASP A 79 14.76 -6.83 6.18
N GLY A 80 14.10 -6.58 7.30
CA GLY A 80 14.58 -5.77 8.43
C GLY A 80 15.24 -6.61 9.52
N PHE A 81 14.46 -6.99 10.53
CA PHE A 81 14.99 -7.48 11.81
C PHE A 81 15.85 -8.75 11.73
N VAL A 82 15.48 -9.71 10.88
CA VAL A 82 16.25 -10.95 10.68
C VAL A 82 17.60 -10.65 10.05
N ASN A 83 17.61 -9.95 8.91
CA ASN A 83 18.85 -9.61 8.21
C ASN A 83 19.79 -8.76 9.07
N ILE A 84 19.24 -7.80 9.83
CA ILE A 84 20.00 -6.93 10.72
C ILE A 84 20.56 -7.71 11.92
N GLY A 85 19.76 -8.62 12.50
CA GLY A 85 20.21 -9.49 13.59
C GLY A 85 21.35 -10.41 13.16
N ASP A 86 21.23 -11.05 11.99
CA ASP A 86 22.28 -11.92 11.45
C ASP A 86 23.56 -11.15 11.08
N TYR A 87 23.41 -9.91 10.59
CA TYR A 87 24.55 -9.04 10.28
C TYR A 87 25.37 -8.69 11.51
N ALA A 88 24.74 -8.46 12.66
CA ALA A 88 25.46 -8.16 13.88
C ALA A 88 26.45 -9.29 14.23
N GLY A 89 26.04 -10.55 14.12
CA GLY A 89 26.91 -11.69 14.44
C GLY A 89 27.89 -12.10 13.32
N SER A 90 27.54 -11.89 12.05
CA SER A 90 28.25 -12.48 10.91
C SER A 90 28.84 -11.49 9.90
N GLY A 91 28.46 -10.22 9.98
CA GLY A 91 28.75 -9.22 8.95
C GLY A 91 28.04 -9.45 7.60
N THR A 92 27.12 -10.41 7.53
CA THR A 92 26.34 -10.78 6.34
C THR A 92 24.83 -10.79 6.63
N ASN A 93 24.00 -10.74 5.60
CA ASN A 93 22.56 -10.95 5.79
C ASN A 93 22.26 -12.42 6.19
N ALA A 94 20.99 -12.74 6.39
CA ALA A 94 20.58 -14.08 6.80
C ALA A 94 20.84 -15.20 5.77
N LEU A 95 21.18 -14.83 4.53
CA LEU A 95 21.57 -15.75 3.47
C LEU A 95 23.10 -15.90 3.33
N GLY A 96 23.87 -15.20 4.17
CA GLY A 96 25.34 -15.17 4.11
C GLY A 96 25.91 -14.24 3.03
N GLU A 97 25.10 -13.32 2.51
CA GLU A 97 25.48 -12.38 1.46
C GLU A 97 25.94 -11.05 2.05
N THR A 98 26.75 -10.31 1.27
CA THR A 98 27.18 -8.96 1.65
C THR A 98 25.98 -8.04 1.82
N MET A 99 25.94 -7.31 2.95
CA MET A 99 24.87 -6.36 3.27
C MET A 99 25.44 -4.99 3.62
N ASP A 100 24.80 -3.94 3.13
CA ASP A 100 25.02 -2.57 3.56
C ASP A 100 24.01 -2.24 4.67
N ILE A 101 24.48 -2.25 5.92
CA ILE A 101 23.61 -2.07 7.10
C ILE A 101 22.92 -0.70 7.13
N ASP A 102 23.60 0.36 6.67
CA ASP A 102 23.04 1.70 6.66
C ASP A 102 21.91 1.78 5.64
N PHE A 103 22.11 1.19 4.46
CA PHE A 103 21.07 1.08 3.45
C PHE A 103 19.88 0.23 3.92
N THR A 104 20.13 -0.91 4.57
CA THR A 104 19.04 -1.77 5.11
C THR A 104 18.21 -1.02 6.16
N ILE A 105 18.85 -0.27 7.07
CA ILE A 105 18.12 0.56 8.05
C ILE A 105 17.35 1.70 7.37
N GLU A 106 17.86 2.29 6.28
CA GLU A 106 17.12 3.27 5.47
C GLU A 106 15.87 2.64 4.83
N GLN A 107 15.99 1.45 4.26
CA GLN A 107 14.88 0.72 3.65
C GLN A 107 13.82 0.34 4.70
N LEU A 108 14.24 -0.09 5.88
CA LEU A 108 13.35 -0.31 7.01
C LEU A 108 12.62 0.98 7.40
N GLY A 109 13.30 2.13 7.36
CA GLY A 109 12.68 3.45 7.55
C GLY A 109 11.53 3.75 6.57
N LYS A 110 11.64 3.32 5.30
CA LYS A 110 10.56 3.44 4.31
C LYS A 110 9.39 2.50 4.64
N ALA A 111 9.68 1.29 5.14
CA ALA A 111 8.64 0.40 5.64
C ALA A 111 7.91 1.01 6.86
N MET A 112 8.62 1.72 7.74
CA MET A 112 8.00 2.43 8.88
C MET A 112 7.00 3.53 8.43
N GLU A 113 7.25 4.20 7.31
CA GLU A 113 6.28 5.14 6.72
C GLU A 113 5.01 4.42 6.28
N LYS A 114 5.15 3.26 5.64
CA LYS A 114 4.02 2.43 5.23
C LYS A 114 3.25 1.86 6.42
N LYS A 115 3.95 1.42 7.46
CA LYS A 115 3.36 0.97 8.73
C LYS A 115 2.43 2.03 9.33
N ALA A 116 2.77 3.32 9.26
CA ALA A 116 1.91 4.39 9.79
C ALA A 116 0.56 4.49 9.07
N GLU A 117 0.50 4.15 7.77
CA GLU A 117 -0.76 4.03 7.03
C GLU A 117 -1.59 2.86 7.58
N TYR A 118 -0.95 1.72 7.87
CA TYR A 118 -1.60 0.55 8.44
C TYR A 118 -2.03 0.75 9.89
N ASP A 119 -1.28 1.50 10.69
CA ASP A 119 -1.69 1.95 12.01
C ASP A 119 -3.02 2.73 11.92
N THR A 120 -3.10 3.68 10.99
CA THR A 120 -4.32 4.45 10.78
C THR A 120 -5.48 3.57 10.31
N TYR A 121 -5.22 2.66 9.36
CA TYR A 121 -6.21 1.74 8.83
C TYR A 121 -6.80 0.83 9.91
N ILE A 122 -5.95 0.13 10.67
CA ILE A 122 -6.39 -0.86 11.68
C ILE A 122 -7.17 -0.18 12.80
N GLN A 123 -6.70 0.98 13.29
CA GLN A 123 -7.43 1.72 14.33
C GLN A 123 -8.79 2.24 13.84
N GLY A 124 -8.96 2.41 12.53
CA GLY A 124 -10.21 2.82 11.89
C GLY A 124 -11.22 1.69 11.64
N LEU A 125 -10.86 0.43 11.90
CA LEU A 125 -11.75 -0.71 11.69
C LEU A 125 -12.96 -0.69 12.65
N GLU A 126 -14.03 -1.38 12.28
CA GLU A 126 -15.22 -1.54 13.11
C GLU A 126 -14.94 -2.41 14.36
N SER A 127 -15.87 -2.45 15.32
CA SER A 127 -15.65 -3.09 16.63
C SER A 127 -15.56 -4.62 16.58
N ASN A 128 -16.03 -5.25 15.50
CA ASN A 128 -15.84 -6.69 15.29
C ASN A 128 -14.37 -7.08 15.05
N TYR A 129 -13.46 -6.11 14.89
CA TYR A 129 -12.01 -6.30 14.78
C TYR A 129 -11.23 -5.83 16.02
N ASP A 130 -11.89 -5.64 17.17
CA ASP A 130 -11.22 -5.08 18.36
C ASP A 130 -10.05 -5.95 18.87
N ASP A 131 -10.15 -7.28 18.76
CA ASP A 131 -9.05 -8.19 19.12
C ASP A 131 -7.82 -7.96 18.22
N VAL A 132 -8.03 -7.87 16.89
CA VAL A 132 -7.00 -7.55 15.90
C VAL A 132 -6.33 -6.20 16.22
N LYS A 133 -7.13 -5.18 16.56
CA LYS A 133 -6.60 -3.85 16.93
C LYS A 133 -5.73 -3.91 18.19
N GLN A 134 -6.15 -4.68 19.18
CA GLN A 134 -5.41 -4.81 20.44
C GLN A 134 -4.05 -5.46 20.21
N VAL A 135 -4.00 -6.54 19.41
CA VAL A 135 -2.74 -7.23 19.08
C VAL A 135 -1.87 -6.34 18.20
N TRP A 136 -2.42 -5.72 17.16
CA TRP A 136 -1.71 -4.78 16.30
C TRP A 136 -1.07 -3.65 17.08
N THR A 137 -1.76 -3.08 18.07
CA THR A 137 -1.23 -1.98 18.89
C THR A 137 0.06 -2.39 19.62
N LYS A 138 0.13 -3.63 20.11
CA LYS A 138 1.33 -4.18 20.77
C LYS A 138 2.44 -4.44 19.77
N LEU A 139 2.12 -5.10 18.66
CA LEU A 139 3.05 -5.38 17.57
C LEU A 139 3.66 -4.08 17.02
N SER A 140 2.81 -3.13 16.65
CA SER A 140 3.19 -1.82 16.11
C SER A 140 4.13 -1.05 17.05
N SER A 141 3.81 -1.01 18.35
CA SER A 141 4.67 -0.37 19.34
C SER A 141 6.02 -1.06 19.53
N GLU A 142 6.07 -2.39 19.40
CA GLU A 142 7.32 -3.13 19.49
C GLU A 142 8.19 -2.93 18.24
N ILE A 143 7.58 -2.86 17.05
CA ILE A 143 8.28 -2.49 15.81
C ILE A 143 8.93 -1.11 15.97
N ASP A 144 8.19 -0.12 16.48
CA ASP A 144 8.75 1.22 16.74
C ASP A 144 9.92 1.17 17.72
N THR A 145 9.80 0.35 18.78
CA THR A 145 10.85 0.18 19.79
C THR A 145 12.12 -0.41 19.19
N LEU A 146 12.01 -1.48 18.40
CA LEU A 146 13.13 -2.13 17.74
C LEU A 146 13.76 -1.22 16.67
N TYR A 147 12.96 -0.56 15.86
CA TYR A 147 13.46 0.39 14.86
C TYR A 147 14.23 1.55 15.51
N ASN A 148 13.73 2.12 16.61
CA ASN A 148 14.44 3.18 17.33
C ASN A 148 15.78 2.70 17.90
N LYS A 149 15.86 1.47 18.46
CA LYS A 149 17.13 0.88 18.90
C LYS A 149 18.15 0.82 17.76
N LEU A 150 17.72 0.42 16.55
CA LEU A 150 18.59 0.37 15.37
C LEU A 150 19.08 1.76 14.95
N LYS A 151 18.23 2.79 15.07
CA LYS A 151 18.62 4.17 14.75
C LYS A 151 19.61 4.75 15.76
N GLU A 152 19.44 4.43 17.04
CA GLU A 152 20.29 4.93 18.13
C GLU A 152 21.64 4.20 18.18
N ASN A 153 21.63 2.88 17.95
CA ASN A 153 22.81 2.04 17.96
C ASN A 153 22.77 1.03 16.80
N PRO A 154 23.15 1.45 15.58
CA PRO A 154 23.25 0.53 14.45
C PRO A 154 24.27 -0.58 14.73
N PRO A 155 23.99 -1.85 14.37
CA PRO A 155 24.95 -2.93 14.57
C PRO A 155 26.16 -2.76 13.69
N LYS A 156 27.28 -3.31 14.14
CA LYS A 156 28.50 -3.46 13.35
C LYS A 156 28.67 -4.91 12.99
N ALA A 157 29.28 -5.16 11.84
CA ALA A 157 29.68 -6.51 11.45
C ALA A 157 30.55 -7.16 12.53
N ASP A 158 30.32 -8.45 12.77
CA ASP A 158 31.06 -9.31 13.70
C ASP A 158 30.99 -8.86 15.18
N ASP A 159 29.98 -8.08 15.56
CA ASP A 159 29.69 -7.65 16.93
C ASP A 159 28.80 -8.67 17.66
N ASN A 160 29.43 -9.71 18.22
CA ASN A 160 28.76 -10.76 18.96
C ASN A 160 28.16 -10.29 20.30
N ASP A 161 28.49 -9.08 20.76
CA ASP A 161 27.96 -8.49 21.99
C ASP A 161 26.75 -7.57 21.70
N TYR A 162 26.34 -7.43 20.44
CA TYR A 162 25.17 -6.64 20.06
C TYR A 162 23.86 -7.30 20.50
N GLU A 163 23.14 -6.66 21.42
CA GLU A 163 21.85 -7.16 21.89
C GLU A 163 20.69 -6.64 21.04
N PHE A 164 20.07 -7.55 20.28
CA PHE A 164 18.87 -7.27 19.48
C PHE A 164 17.78 -8.31 19.72
N ASP A 165 17.12 -8.21 20.88
CA ASP A 165 16.04 -9.13 21.27
C ASP A 165 14.74 -8.80 20.53
N THR A 166 14.30 -9.73 19.68
CA THR A 166 13.06 -9.65 18.89
C THR A 166 11.95 -10.55 19.43
N GLY A 167 12.10 -11.13 20.63
CA GLY A 167 11.16 -12.11 21.18
C GLY A 167 9.74 -11.58 21.38
N LEU A 168 9.58 -10.32 21.83
CA LEU A 168 8.27 -9.69 21.95
C LEU A 168 7.64 -9.41 20.58
N PHE A 169 8.44 -8.97 19.61
CA PHE A 169 7.97 -8.78 18.23
C PHE A 169 7.40 -10.09 17.69
N GLN A 170 8.16 -11.19 17.82
CA GLN A 170 7.72 -12.49 17.32
C GLN A 170 6.41 -12.94 18.00
N GLN A 171 6.32 -12.80 19.33
CA GLN A 171 5.11 -13.14 20.05
C GLN A 171 3.88 -12.38 19.56
N TYR A 172 4.00 -11.07 19.32
CA TYR A 172 2.88 -10.25 18.86
C TYR A 172 2.58 -10.45 17.37
N SER A 173 3.61 -10.70 16.55
CA SER A 173 3.46 -11.00 15.12
C SER A 173 2.74 -12.34 14.93
N ASP A 174 3.13 -13.38 15.66
CA ASP A 174 2.48 -14.69 15.60
C ASP A 174 1.00 -14.60 16.02
N ALA A 175 0.70 -13.83 17.07
CA ALA A 175 -0.68 -13.59 17.49
C ALA A 175 -1.47 -12.83 16.42
N PHE A 176 -0.88 -11.82 15.80
CA PHE A 176 -1.53 -11.05 14.73
C PHE A 176 -1.82 -11.94 13.51
N SER A 177 -0.84 -12.73 13.07
CA SER A 177 -1.04 -13.70 11.97
C SER A 177 -2.16 -14.68 12.29
N ALA A 178 -2.21 -15.20 13.52
CA ALA A 178 -3.26 -16.14 13.93
C ALA A 178 -4.67 -15.50 13.88
N ASP A 179 -4.82 -14.26 14.35
CA ASP A 179 -6.10 -13.54 14.28
C ASP A 179 -6.51 -13.27 12.83
N VAL A 180 -5.57 -12.89 11.96
CA VAL A 180 -5.81 -12.67 10.53
C VAL A 180 -6.19 -13.98 9.81
N ASP A 181 -5.51 -15.09 10.10
CA ASP A 181 -5.83 -16.39 9.52
C ASP A 181 -7.22 -16.87 9.94
N ALA A 182 -7.61 -16.64 11.19
CA ALA A 182 -8.94 -17.02 11.69
C ALA A 182 -10.09 -16.29 10.97
N LEU A 183 -9.85 -15.06 10.49
CA LEU A 183 -10.84 -14.32 9.70
C LEU A 183 -11.04 -14.91 8.29
N ASN A 184 -10.01 -15.53 7.72
CA ASN A 184 -10.02 -16.06 6.35
C ASN A 184 -10.49 -17.53 6.26
N GLN A 185 -10.82 -18.16 7.39
CA GLN A 185 -11.28 -19.56 7.45
C GLN A 185 -12.81 -19.73 7.45
N ASN A 186 -13.58 -18.65 7.34
CA ASN A 186 -15.05 -18.64 7.33
C ASN A 186 -15.62 -18.31 5.95
#